data_AF-A0A7K5E7P7-F1
#
_entry.id   AF-A0A7K5E7P7-F1
#
_cell.length_a   1.000
_cell.length_b   1.000
_cell.length_c   1.000
_cell.angle_alpha   90.00
_cell.angle_beta   90.00
_cell.angle_gamma   90.00
#
_symmetry.space_group_name_H-M   'P 1'
#
loop_
_entity.id
_entity.type
_entity.pdbx_description
1 polymer ?
#
loop_
_entity_poly.entity_id
_entity_poly.type
_entity_poly.pdbx_seq_one_letter_code
_entity_poly.pdbx_strand_id
1 'polypeptide(L)'
;FCFFPWAEEERSSRDFELLLNPGGFEALAWVDSSFGGVPEGAVEGCPLTDIFVGRSPAGLGKVSKEQQALFVAVDGEELWYKWYQVLVVRSDPADVSIANVTYNESAALASAQPALL
;
A
#
# COMPACT_ATOMS: atom_id res chain seq x y z
N PHE A 1 -9.74 15.75 10.27
CA PHE A 1 -9.27 14.86 11.34
C PHE A 1 -9.14 13.47 10.75
N CYS A 2 -8.13 12.72 11.16
CA CYS A 2 -8.03 11.28 10.95
C CYS A 2 -8.50 10.58 12.22
N PHE A 3 -9.39 9.61 12.09
CA PHE A 3 -9.80 8.71 13.17
C PHE A 3 -9.09 7.38 12.98
N PHE A 4 -8.44 6.88 14.03
CA PHE A 4 -7.62 5.69 13.95
C PHE A 4 -7.75 4.81 15.20
N PRO A 5 -7.68 3.49 15.03
CA PRO A 5 -7.80 2.54 16.13
C PRO A 5 -6.50 2.51 16.95
N TRP A 6 -6.59 2.67 18.28
CA TRP A 6 -5.44 2.52 19.17
C TRP A 6 -5.85 2.17 20.60
N ALA A 7 -5.32 1.05 21.10
CA ALA A 7 -5.45 0.61 22.49
C ALA A 7 -6.91 0.57 22.96
N GLU A 8 -7.73 -0.16 22.20
CA GLU A 8 -9.17 -0.39 22.46
C GLU A 8 -10.06 0.84 22.23
N GLU A 9 -9.51 1.96 21.77
CA GLU A 9 -10.22 3.22 21.55
C GLU A 9 -10.08 3.73 20.11
N GLU A 10 -11.08 4.48 19.65
CA GLU A 10 -10.90 5.39 18.51
C GLU A 10 -10.19 6.66 18.98
N ARG A 11 -9.04 6.96 18.38
CA ARG A 11 -8.33 8.22 18.59
C ARG A 11 -8.45 9.11 17.37
N SER A 12 -8.24 10.41 17.56
CA SER A 12 -8.23 11.35 16.44
C SER A 12 -7.00 12.25 16.45
N SER A 13 -6.52 12.59 15.26
CA SER A 13 -5.43 13.54 15.04
C SER A 13 -5.78 14.56 13.95
N ARG A 14 -5.25 15.77 14.09
CA ARG A 14 -5.22 16.77 13.01
C ARG A 14 -4.00 16.62 12.11
N ASP A 15 -2.94 16.02 12.64
CA ASP A 15 -1.68 15.77 11.95
C ASP A 15 -1.71 14.33 11.44
N PHE A 16 -1.89 14.18 10.14
CA PHE A 16 -1.95 12.90 9.45
C PHE A 16 -1.59 13.08 7.97
N GLU A 17 -1.25 11.97 7.33
CA GLU A 17 -0.96 11.91 5.90
C GLU A 17 -2.02 11.07 5.19
N LEU A 18 -2.24 11.34 3.91
CA LEU A 18 -3.17 10.58 3.07
C LEU A 18 -2.37 9.76 2.06
N LEU A 19 -2.65 8.45 2.03
CA LEU A 19 -2.16 7.60 0.96
C LEU A 19 -2.97 7.85 -0.32
N LEU A 20 -2.33 8.46 -1.31
CA LEU A 20 -2.94 8.79 -2.60
C LEU A 20 -2.25 8.01 -3.72
N ASN A 21 -3.02 7.54 -4.70
CA ASN A 21 -2.51 6.96 -5.95
C ASN A 21 -3.05 7.75 -7.16
N PRO A 22 -2.66 9.03 -7.30
CA PRO A 22 -3.14 9.87 -8.40
C PRO A 22 -2.68 9.29 -9.73
N GLY A 23 -3.60 9.18 -10.70
CA GLY A 23 -3.32 8.58 -12.00
C GLY A 23 -3.25 7.05 -12.01
N GLY A 24 -3.36 6.39 -10.84
CA GLY A 24 -3.40 4.93 -10.77
C GLY A 24 -2.12 4.25 -11.25
N PHE A 25 -0.96 4.89 -11.05
CA PHE A 25 0.33 4.37 -11.50
C PHE A 25 0.71 3.07 -10.80
N GLU A 26 0.43 2.98 -9.50
CA GLU A 26 0.68 1.74 -8.74
C GLU A 26 -0.51 0.78 -8.89
N ALA A 27 -0.21 -0.50 -9.16
CA ALA A 27 -1.20 -1.56 -9.29
C ALA A 27 -1.71 -2.02 -7.92
N LEU A 28 -2.53 -1.19 -7.27
CA LEU A 28 -3.09 -1.48 -5.96
C LEU A 28 -4.21 -2.53 -6.02
N ALA A 29 -4.19 -3.48 -5.09
CA ALA A 29 -5.24 -4.47 -4.93
C ALA A 29 -5.56 -4.75 -3.46
N TRP A 30 -6.78 -5.23 -3.21
CA TRP A 30 -7.21 -5.73 -1.90
C TRP A 30 -7.19 -7.25 -1.93
N VAL A 31 -6.40 -7.86 -1.05
CA VAL A 31 -6.20 -9.32 -1.01
C VAL A 31 -6.73 -9.85 0.31
N ASP A 32 -7.56 -10.90 0.23
CA ASP A 32 -8.11 -11.56 1.42
C ASP A 32 -6.99 -12.15 2.28
N SER A 33 -7.09 -11.95 3.58
CA SER A 33 -6.16 -12.50 4.56
C SER A 33 -6.86 -12.71 5.90
N SER A 34 -6.12 -13.29 6.85
CA SER A 34 -6.65 -13.57 8.18
C SER A 34 -5.54 -13.81 9.21
N PHE A 35 -5.87 -13.67 10.50
CA PHE A 35 -5.00 -14.05 11.63
C PHE A 35 -3.56 -13.51 11.58
N GLY A 36 -3.38 -12.24 11.20
CA GLY A 36 -2.06 -11.61 11.07
C GLY A 36 -1.36 -11.95 9.76
N GLY A 37 -2.02 -12.66 8.83
CA GLY A 37 -1.52 -12.88 7.48
C GLY A 37 -1.31 -11.54 6.77
N VAL A 38 -0.17 -11.43 6.11
CA VAL A 38 0.23 -10.27 5.31
C VAL A 38 0.80 -10.78 3.99
N PRO A 39 0.09 -10.58 2.86
CA PRO A 39 0.57 -10.97 1.55
C PRO A 39 1.82 -10.18 1.11
N GLU A 40 2.54 -10.71 0.14
CA GLU A 40 3.65 -10.00 -0.49
C GLU A 40 3.17 -8.69 -1.14
N GLY A 41 4.02 -7.65 -1.07
CA GLY A 41 3.69 -6.32 -1.58
C GLY A 41 2.73 -5.52 -0.69
N ALA A 42 2.42 -5.99 0.52
CA ALA A 42 1.56 -5.26 1.45
C ALA A 42 2.07 -3.84 1.75
N VAL A 43 1.15 -2.88 1.76
CA VAL A 43 1.45 -1.49 2.07
C VAL A 43 1.63 -1.33 3.58
N GLU A 44 2.86 -1.04 3.98
CA GLU A 44 3.24 -0.80 5.38
C GLU A 44 2.77 0.59 5.84
N GLY A 45 2.17 0.64 7.03
CA GLY A 45 1.70 1.87 7.66
C GLY A 45 2.66 2.45 8.70
N CYS A 46 3.58 1.65 9.24
CA CYS A 46 4.58 2.10 10.20
C CYS A 46 5.86 1.27 10.07
N PRO A 47 7.00 1.84 9.64
CA PRO A 47 8.23 1.09 9.35
C PRO A 47 8.93 0.48 10.58
N LEU A 48 8.48 0.83 11.79
CA LEU A 48 9.08 0.36 13.04
C LEU A 48 8.35 -0.87 13.62
N THR A 49 7.18 -1.19 13.10
CA THR A 49 6.31 -2.25 13.64
C THR A 49 5.57 -2.93 12.50
N ASP A 50 5.31 -4.22 12.60
CA ASP A 50 4.59 -5.00 11.59
C ASP A 50 3.09 -4.60 11.47
N ILE A 51 2.83 -3.37 10.98
CA ILE A 51 1.53 -2.73 10.82
C ILE A 51 1.29 -2.39 9.35
N PHE A 52 0.18 -2.90 8.82
CA PHE A 52 -0.16 -2.78 7.39
C PHE A 52 -1.54 -2.16 7.20
N VAL A 53 -1.79 -1.61 6.01
CA VAL A 53 -3.09 -1.06 5.65
C VAL A 53 -4.07 -2.19 5.33
N GLY A 54 -5.20 -2.23 6.04
CA GLY A 54 -6.25 -3.21 5.77
C GLY A 54 -7.65 -2.62 5.79
N ARG A 55 -8.62 -3.45 5.42
CA ARG A 55 -10.04 -3.11 5.45
C ARG A 55 -10.93 -4.28 5.83
N SER A 56 -12.10 -3.93 6.36
CA SER A 56 -13.24 -4.82 6.59
C SER A 56 -14.51 -4.16 6.05
N PRO A 57 -15.67 -4.83 6.10
CA PRO A 57 -16.95 -4.18 5.82
C PRO A 57 -17.22 -2.93 6.67
N ALA A 58 -16.60 -2.82 7.86
CA ALA A 58 -16.77 -1.67 8.75
C ALA A 58 -15.88 -0.48 8.40
N GLY A 59 -14.82 -0.65 7.60
CA GLY A 59 -13.95 0.44 7.21
C GLY A 59 -12.47 0.07 7.06
N LEU A 60 -11.65 1.12 6.95
CA LEU A 60 -10.19 1.03 6.86
C LEU A 60 -9.56 0.95 8.24
N GLY A 61 -8.41 0.28 8.35
CA GLY A 61 -7.75 0.09 9.62
C GLY A 61 -6.32 -0.42 9.51
N LYS A 62 -5.78 -0.81 10.66
CA LYS A 62 -4.42 -1.33 10.81
C LYS A 62 -4.43 -2.84 10.97
N VAL A 63 -3.65 -3.56 10.19
CA VAL A 63 -3.42 -4.99 10.35
C VAL A 63 -2.16 -5.17 11.16
N SER A 64 -2.28 -5.80 12.32
CA SER A 64 -1.15 -6.15 13.19
C SER A 64 -0.81 -7.63 13.01
N LYS A 65 0.43 -7.93 12.59
CA LYS A 65 0.92 -9.33 12.56
C LYS A 65 1.02 -9.90 13.97
N GLU A 66 1.54 -9.09 14.91
CA GLU A 66 1.74 -9.50 16.31
C GLU A 66 0.42 -9.84 17.00
N GLN A 67 -0.59 -8.98 16.87
CA GLN A 67 -1.90 -9.18 17.48
C GLN A 67 -2.85 -10.03 16.61
N GLN A 68 -2.37 -10.43 15.43
CA GLN A 68 -3.05 -11.32 14.49
C GLN A 68 -4.46 -10.86 14.12
N ALA A 69 -4.67 -9.57 13.86
CA ALA A 69 -5.98 -9.00 13.56
C ALA A 69 -5.88 -7.69 12.76
N LEU A 70 -6.96 -7.36 12.05
CA LEU A 70 -7.26 -6.00 11.61
C LEU A 70 -8.00 -5.29 12.74
N PHE A 71 -7.61 -4.05 13.03
CA PHE A 71 -8.29 -3.15 13.94
C PHE A 71 -8.86 -1.97 13.16
N VAL A 72 -10.11 -1.58 13.43
CA VAL A 72 -10.85 -0.51 12.74
C VAL A 72 -11.48 0.39 13.79
N ALA A 73 -11.38 1.70 13.58
CA ALA A 73 -12.07 2.69 14.41
C ALA A 73 -13.53 2.83 13.94
N VAL A 74 -14.48 2.61 14.84
CA VAL A 74 -15.93 2.71 14.57
C VAL A 74 -16.64 3.29 15.79
N ASP A 75 -17.36 4.40 15.61
CA ASP A 75 -18.23 5.01 16.62
C ASP A 75 -17.57 5.24 18.00
N GLY A 76 -16.27 5.57 18.01
CA GLY A 76 -15.53 5.81 19.25
C GLY A 76 -14.75 4.60 19.79
N GLU A 77 -14.93 3.42 19.20
CA GLU A 77 -14.31 2.16 19.66
C GLU A 77 -13.31 1.60 18.64
N GLU A 78 -12.36 0.78 19.12
CA GLU A 78 -11.50 -0.07 18.28
C GLU A 78 -12.12 -1.47 18.17
N LEU A 79 -12.67 -1.79 16.99
CA LEU A 79 -13.16 -3.13 16.66
C LEU A 79 -12.06 -3.96 16.01
N TRP A 80 -12.05 -5.28 16.25
CA TRP A 80 -11.09 -6.19 15.63
C TRP A 80 -11.74 -7.28 14.78
N TYR A 81 -11.04 -7.68 13.71
CA TYR A 81 -11.47 -8.69 12.75
C TYR A 81 -10.34 -9.70 12.51
N LYS A 82 -10.68 -11.00 12.49
CA LYS A 82 -9.73 -12.06 12.15
C LYS A 82 -9.70 -12.39 10.66
N TRP A 83 -10.71 -11.98 9.90
CA TRP A 83 -10.77 -12.07 8.44
C TRP A 83 -10.96 -10.67 7.87
N TYR A 84 -10.10 -10.30 6.94
CA TYR A 84 -9.99 -8.95 6.43
C TYR A 84 -9.29 -8.94 5.08
N GLN A 85 -9.18 -7.77 4.46
CA GLN A 85 -8.36 -7.57 3.28
C GLN A 85 -7.17 -6.68 3.59
N VAL A 86 -6.02 -6.99 2.99
CA VAL A 86 -4.79 -6.19 3.07
C VAL A 86 -4.59 -5.46 1.76
N LEU A 87 -4.19 -4.19 1.81
CA LEU A 87 -3.82 -3.43 0.62
C LEU A 87 -2.42 -3.86 0.17
N VAL A 88 -2.28 -4.23 -1.11
CA VAL A 88 -1.00 -4.61 -1.71
C VAL A 88 -0.70 -3.79 -2.95
N VAL A 89 0.59 -3.57 -3.21
CA VAL A 89 1.11 -3.18 -4.52
C VAL A 89 1.44 -4.47 -5.27
N ARG A 90 0.74 -4.73 -6.38
CA ARG A 90 1.03 -5.90 -7.23
C ARG A 90 2.31 -5.64 -8.02
N SER A 91 3.24 -6.58 -7.91
CA SER A 91 4.47 -6.63 -8.72
C SER A 91 4.32 -7.47 -9.99
N ASP A 92 3.14 -8.05 -10.22
CA ASP A 92 2.82 -8.71 -11.50
C ASP A 92 3.03 -7.71 -12.64
N PRO A 93 3.51 -8.14 -13.82
CA PRO A 93 3.61 -7.26 -14.98
C PRO A 93 2.24 -6.66 -15.25
N ALA A 94 2.07 -5.38 -14.90
CA ALA A 94 0.90 -4.64 -15.30
C ALA A 94 0.88 -4.64 -16.84
N ASP A 95 -0.31 -4.82 -17.43
CA ASP A 95 -0.49 -4.74 -18.88
C ASP A 95 -0.40 -3.25 -19.29
N VAL A 96 0.83 -2.73 -19.30
CA VAL A 96 1.13 -1.34 -19.60
C VAL A 96 1.46 -1.22 -21.08
N SER A 97 0.51 -0.69 -21.85
CA SER A 97 0.75 -0.31 -23.23
C SER A 97 1.44 1.05 -23.30
N ILE A 98 2.76 1.07 -23.50
CA ILE A 98 3.51 2.30 -23.74
C ILE A 98 3.30 2.71 -25.21
N ALA A 99 2.64 3.85 -25.43
CA ALA A 99 2.52 4.48 -26.73
C ALA A 99 3.13 5.89 -26.71
N ASN A 100 3.71 6.32 -27.84
CA ASN A 100 4.34 7.64 -28.03
C ASN A 100 5.60 7.88 -27.17
N VAL A 101 6.65 7.09 -27.41
CA VAL A 101 7.97 7.34 -26.83
C VAL A 101 8.66 8.49 -27.57
N THR A 102 8.99 9.56 -26.86
CA THR A 102 9.79 10.67 -27.39
C THR A 102 11.21 10.62 -26.83
N TYR A 103 12.20 10.55 -27.72
CA TYR A 103 13.61 10.60 -27.34
C TYR A 103 14.11 12.04 -27.30
N ASN A 104 14.96 12.34 -26.31
CA ASN A 104 15.69 13.59 -26.29
C ASN A 104 16.97 13.47 -27.12
N GLU A 105 16.85 13.73 -28.42
CA GLU A 105 17.95 13.67 -29.40
C GLU A 105 19.09 14.66 -29.10
N SER A 106 18.81 15.74 -28.36
CA SER A 106 19.84 16.74 -28.03
C SER A 106 20.91 16.25 -27.05
N ALA A 107 20.65 15.14 -26.34
CA ALA A 107 21.59 14.49 -25.43
C ALA A 107 22.19 13.19 -26.01
N ALA A 108 21.97 12.90 -27.30
CA ALA A 108 22.47 11.69 -27.92
C ALA A 108 24.00 11.70 -28.01
N LEU A 109 24.65 10.69 -27.42
CA LEU A 109 26.09 10.46 -27.54
C LEU A 109 26.33 9.33 -28.55
N ALA A 110 27.13 9.62 -29.57
CA ALA A 110 27.59 8.58 -30.49
C ALA A 110 28.66 7.72 -29.79
N SER A 111 28.36 6.44 -29.55
CA SER A 111 29.40 5.45 -29.19
C SER A 111 29.91 4.78 -30.46
N ALA A 112 31.21 4.96 -30.78
CA ALA A 112 31.87 4.16 -31.80
C ALA A 112 32.41 2.88 -31.15
N GLN A 113 31.82 1.73 -31.44
CA GLN A 113 32.51 0.46 -31.20
C GLN A 113 33.57 0.29 -32.29
N PRO A 114 34.86 0.18 -31.95
CA PRO A 114 35.87 -0.15 -32.94
C PRO A 114 35.58 -1.55 -33.49
N ALA A 115 35.42 -1.66 -34.80
CA ALA A 115 35.39 -2.95 -35.48
C ALA A 115 36.75 -3.61 -35.26
N LEU A 116 36.78 -4.68 -34.45
CA LEU A 116 37.95 -5.55 -34.35
C LEU A 116 38.09 -6.27 -35.69
N LEU A 117 39.10 -5.87 -36.47
CA LEU A 117 39.66 -6.62 -37.60
C LEU A 117 40.72 -7.60 -37.10
#